data_AF-A0A661NUP9-F1
#
_entry.id   AF-A0A661NUP9-F1
#
_cell.length_a   1.000
_cell.length_b   1.000
_cell.length_c   1.000
_cell.angle_alpha   90.00
_cell.angle_beta   90.00
_cell.angle_gamma   90.00
#
_symmetry.space_group_name_H-M   'P 1'
#
loop_
_entity.id
_entity.type
_entity.pdbx_description
1 polymer ?
#
loop_
_entity_poly.entity_id
_entity_poly.type
_entity_poly.pdbx_seq_one_letter_code
_entity_poly.pdbx_strand_id
1 'polypeptide(L)'
;TEIYQEISATFSDQEFNQYNTQHDKTQMSFYEDMGGDPQDWSGMMNDSIDAISASSSNFTSYVAADYMHCIINKPEFYTNETGGVAIRDWVNDLANGTAADDVDCDPDCGSPEPE
;
A
#
# COMPACT_ATOMS: atom_id res chain seq x y z
N THR A 1 9.87 -10.38 -1.42
CA THR A 1 8.58 -10.74 -0.79
C THR A 1 8.73 -11.61 0.45
N GLU A 2 9.78 -12.44 0.57
CA GLU A 2 9.98 -13.34 1.72
C GLU A 2 10.03 -12.65 3.10
N ILE A 3 10.62 -11.45 3.19
CA ILE A 3 10.84 -10.82 4.51
C ILE A 3 9.55 -10.49 5.27
N TYR A 4 8.49 -10.04 4.58
CA TYR A 4 7.22 -9.74 5.25
C TYR A 4 6.55 -11.03 5.73
N GLN A 5 6.61 -12.09 4.94
CA GLN A 5 6.05 -13.40 5.30
C GLN A 5 6.78 -14.01 6.51
N GLU A 6 8.11 -13.95 6.52
CA GLU A 6 8.94 -14.43 7.63
C GLU A 6 8.69 -13.66 8.94
N ILE A 7 8.60 -12.34 8.85
CA ILE A 7 8.34 -11.48 10.02
C ILE A 7 6.92 -11.72 10.54
N SER A 8 5.93 -11.81 9.65
CA SER A 8 4.54 -12.11 10.02
C SER A 8 4.42 -13.45 10.77
N ALA A 9 5.11 -14.47 10.28
CA ALA A 9 5.15 -15.79 10.91
C ALA A 9 5.87 -15.78 12.27
N THR A 10 6.93 -14.96 12.40
CA THR A 10 7.70 -14.86 13.65
C THR A 10 6.94 -14.11 14.74
N PHE A 11 6.17 -13.08 14.35
CA PHE A 11 5.43 -12.21 15.26
C PHE A 11 3.92 -12.30 14.99
N SER A 12 3.36 -13.49 15.12
CA SER A 12 1.95 -13.78 14.81
C SER A 12 0.95 -12.96 15.65
N ASP A 13 1.38 -12.45 16.79
CA ASP A 13 0.55 -11.65 17.71
C ASP A 13 0.61 -10.14 17.40
N GLN A 14 1.33 -9.74 16.35
CA GLN A 14 1.44 -8.35 15.89
C GLN A 14 0.77 -8.18 14.53
N GLU A 15 0.21 -7.00 14.30
CA GLU A 15 -0.33 -6.62 12.99
C GLU A 15 0.74 -5.92 12.15
N PHE A 16 0.81 -6.31 10.87
CA PHE A 16 1.69 -5.71 9.88
C PHE A 16 0.87 -5.02 8.82
N ASN A 17 1.14 -3.74 8.60
CA ASN A 17 0.33 -2.94 7.69
C ASN A 17 1.22 -2.22 6.69
N GLN A 18 0.79 -2.14 5.44
CA GLN A 18 1.48 -1.36 4.40
C GLN A 18 0.55 -0.34 3.76
N TYR A 19 1.07 0.87 3.57
CA TYR A 19 0.48 1.87 2.69
C TYR A 19 1.39 2.03 1.48
N ASN A 20 0.82 1.93 0.29
CA ASN A 20 1.49 2.20 -0.97
C ASN A 20 0.63 3.15 -1.81
N THR A 21 1.26 3.83 -2.76
CA THR A 21 0.55 4.48 -3.86
C THR A 21 0.82 3.70 -5.14
N GLN A 22 -0.21 3.51 -5.96
CA GLN A 22 -0.13 2.71 -7.19
C GLN A 22 1.01 3.19 -8.10
N HIS A 23 1.27 4.50 -8.10
CA HIS A 23 2.26 5.13 -8.97
C HIS A 23 3.31 5.94 -8.21
N ASP A 24 3.76 5.48 -7.04
CA ASP A 24 4.80 6.15 -6.24
C ASP A 24 6.00 6.56 -7.12
N LYS A 25 6.10 7.86 -7.41
CA LYS A 25 7.15 8.41 -8.30
C LYS A 25 8.56 8.14 -7.80
N THR A 26 8.74 8.09 -6.48
CA THR A 26 10.05 7.86 -5.87
C THR A 26 10.46 6.41 -6.04
N GLN A 27 9.53 5.48 -5.79
CA GLN A 27 9.79 4.06 -5.98
C GLN A 27 10.01 3.71 -7.45
N MET A 28 9.18 4.23 -8.35
CA MET A 28 9.36 4.07 -9.80
C MET A 28 10.71 4.61 -10.27
N SER A 29 11.14 5.79 -9.78
CA SER A 29 12.45 6.37 -10.10
C SER A 29 13.61 5.49 -9.60
N PHE A 30 13.54 4.97 -8.37
CA PHE A 30 14.57 4.06 -7.88
C PHE A 30 14.62 2.75 -8.67
N TYR A 31 13.45 2.23 -9.07
CA TYR A 31 13.39 1.03 -9.91
C TYR A 31 14.06 1.26 -11.28
N GLU A 32 13.80 2.40 -11.91
CA GLU A 32 14.46 2.83 -13.15
C GLU A 32 15.97 2.97 -12.97
N ASP A 33 16.42 3.65 -11.91
CA ASP A 33 17.86 3.82 -11.59
C ASP A 33 18.59 2.47 -11.39
N MET A 34 17.87 1.45 -10.92
CA MET A 34 18.37 0.08 -10.79
C MET A 34 18.31 -0.73 -12.10
N GLY A 35 17.82 -0.13 -13.19
CA GLY A 35 17.76 -0.72 -14.52
C GLY A 35 16.44 -1.41 -14.87
N GLY A 36 15.38 -1.20 -14.08
CA GLY A 36 14.02 -1.67 -14.39
C GLY A 36 13.25 -0.73 -15.32
N ASP A 37 12.12 -1.18 -15.85
CA ASP A 37 11.16 -0.31 -16.55
C ASP A 37 10.14 0.25 -15.54
N PRO A 38 10.07 1.58 -15.30
CA PRO A 38 9.12 2.15 -14.35
C PRO A 38 7.65 1.79 -14.63
N GLN A 39 7.28 1.39 -15.85
CA GLN A 39 5.92 0.91 -16.16
C GLN A 39 5.61 -0.45 -15.51
N ASP A 40 6.62 -1.29 -15.28
CA ASP A 40 6.45 -2.60 -14.67
C ASP A 40 6.27 -2.53 -13.13
N TRP A 41 6.74 -1.44 -12.52
CA TRP A 41 6.79 -1.28 -11.06
C TRP A 41 5.44 -1.55 -10.39
N SER A 42 4.39 -0.90 -10.88
CA SER A 42 3.07 -0.95 -10.22
C SER A 42 2.49 -2.37 -10.20
N GLY A 43 2.65 -3.11 -11.32
CA GLY A 43 2.21 -4.50 -11.40
C GLY A 43 3.00 -5.41 -10.46
N MET A 44 4.33 -5.26 -10.43
CA MET A 44 5.19 -6.04 -9.53
C MET A 44 4.94 -5.74 -8.05
N MET A 45 4.61 -4.49 -7.73
CA MET A 45 4.25 -4.07 -6.38
C MET A 45 2.95 -4.73 -5.93
N ASN A 46 1.91 -4.71 -6.77
CA ASN A 46 0.63 -5.39 -6.49
C ASN A 46 0.82 -6.91 -6.34
N ASP A 47 1.54 -7.57 -7.26
CA ASP A 47 1.85 -9.00 -7.16
C ASP A 47 2.56 -9.34 -5.82
N SER A 48 3.43 -8.45 -5.34
CA SER A 48 4.12 -8.63 -4.07
C SER A 48 3.18 -8.45 -2.87
N ILE A 49 2.25 -7.51 -2.91
CA ILE A 49 1.26 -7.31 -1.85
C ILE A 49 0.33 -8.53 -1.78
N ASP A 50 -0.21 -8.97 -2.92
CA ASP A 50 -1.08 -10.14 -3.03
C ASP A 50 -0.42 -11.39 -2.44
N ALA A 51 0.85 -11.61 -2.77
CA ALA A 51 1.61 -12.73 -2.24
C ALA A 51 1.81 -12.65 -0.72
N ILE A 52 1.93 -11.44 -0.13
CA ILE A 52 2.02 -11.27 1.32
C ILE A 52 0.65 -11.54 1.94
N SER A 53 -0.41 -10.85 1.49
CA SER A 53 -1.79 -11.00 2.01
C SER A 53 -2.25 -12.45 1.96
N ALA A 54 -1.98 -13.18 0.87
CA ALA A 54 -2.36 -14.59 0.74
C ALA A 54 -1.66 -15.54 1.73
N SER A 55 -0.51 -15.12 2.29
CA SER A 55 0.34 -15.96 3.16
C SER A 55 0.37 -15.52 4.63
N SER A 56 -0.13 -14.32 4.93
CA SER A 56 0.00 -13.67 6.23
C SER A 56 -1.35 -13.16 6.72
N SER A 57 -2.00 -13.90 7.62
CA SER A 57 -3.33 -13.56 8.14
C SER A 57 -3.35 -12.31 9.05
N ASN A 58 -2.19 -11.85 9.49
CA ASN A 58 -1.97 -10.64 10.30
C ASN A 58 -1.38 -9.49 9.48
N PHE A 59 -1.56 -9.53 8.15
CA PHE A 59 -1.16 -8.46 7.24
C PHE A 59 -2.36 -7.78 6.59
N THR A 60 -2.33 -6.46 6.50
CA THR A 60 -3.30 -5.68 5.73
C THR A 60 -2.61 -4.57 4.94
N SER A 61 -3.22 -4.13 3.85
CA SER A 61 -2.64 -3.17 2.93
C SER A 61 -3.64 -2.12 2.47
N TYR A 62 -3.11 -0.94 2.15
CA TYR A 62 -3.85 0.15 1.52
C TYR A 62 -3.05 0.64 0.31
N VAL A 63 -3.56 0.42 -0.89
CA VAL A 63 -2.97 0.88 -2.15
C VAL A 63 -3.79 2.04 -2.69
N ALA A 64 -3.28 3.26 -2.52
CA ALA A 64 -3.96 4.46 -2.98
C ALA A 64 -3.72 4.74 -4.46
N ALA A 65 -4.74 5.26 -5.13
CA ALA A 65 -4.68 5.82 -6.48
C ALA A 65 -3.95 7.18 -6.52
N ASP A 66 -2.63 7.20 -6.32
CA ASP A 66 -1.82 8.43 -6.26
C ASP A 66 -0.39 8.21 -6.79
N TYR A 67 0.36 9.29 -6.95
CA TYR A 67 1.79 9.33 -7.30
C TYR A 67 2.70 9.67 -6.12
N MET A 68 2.14 10.08 -4.97
CA MET A 68 2.93 10.56 -3.84
C MET A 68 3.73 9.46 -3.13
N HIS A 69 4.91 9.85 -2.67
CA HIS A 69 5.71 9.05 -1.74
C HIS A 69 5.39 9.44 -0.29
N CYS A 70 5.00 8.43 0.50
CA CYS A 70 4.50 8.57 1.88
C CYS A 70 3.22 9.43 2.00
N ILE A 71 2.51 9.30 3.12
CA ILE A 71 1.27 10.08 3.35
C ILE A 71 1.09 10.63 4.77
N ILE A 72 1.61 9.96 5.81
CA ILE A 72 1.29 10.23 7.23
C ILE A 72 1.52 11.69 7.66
N ASN A 73 2.54 12.35 7.14
CA ASN A 73 2.91 13.72 7.50
C ASN A 73 2.34 14.78 6.54
N LYS A 74 1.43 14.41 5.64
CA LYS A 74 0.90 15.28 4.59
C LYS A 74 -0.59 15.59 4.80
N PRO A 75 -1.10 16.73 4.30
CA PRO A 75 -2.52 17.06 4.39
C PRO A 75 -3.44 16.00 3.78
N GLU A 76 -2.98 15.31 2.73
CA GLU A 76 -3.74 14.33 1.98
C GLU A 76 -4.06 13.09 2.82
N PHE A 77 -3.34 12.84 3.92
CA PHE A 77 -3.76 11.85 4.91
C PHE A 77 -5.20 12.05 5.40
N TYR A 78 -5.68 13.29 5.44
CA TYR A 78 -7.02 13.61 5.91
C TYR A 78 -8.07 13.65 4.79
N THR A 79 -7.66 13.56 3.52
CA THR A 79 -8.54 13.76 2.36
C THR A 79 -8.50 12.65 1.32
N ASN A 80 -7.45 11.83 1.28
CA ASN A 80 -7.33 10.73 0.32
C ASN A 80 -8.28 9.59 0.69
N GLU A 81 -8.97 9.09 -0.31
CA GLU A 81 -9.94 8.00 -0.23
C GLU A 81 -9.73 7.06 -1.40
N THR A 82 -9.83 5.75 -1.16
CA THR A 82 -9.72 4.71 -2.18
C THR A 82 -10.79 3.68 -1.94
N GLY A 83 -11.55 3.31 -2.97
CA GLY A 83 -12.65 2.35 -2.84
C GLY A 83 -13.74 2.75 -1.84
N GLY A 84 -13.89 4.05 -1.53
CA GLY A 84 -14.80 4.54 -0.50
C GLY A 84 -14.25 4.49 0.93
N VAL A 85 -13.00 4.09 1.12
CA VAL A 85 -12.32 4.03 2.42
C VAL A 85 -11.32 5.17 2.52
N ALA A 86 -11.48 6.04 3.52
CA ALA A 86 -10.52 7.11 3.77
C ALA A 86 -9.28 6.57 4.50
N ILE A 87 -8.08 6.94 4.07
CA ILE A 87 -6.83 6.47 4.70
C ILE A 87 -6.76 6.82 6.20
N ARG A 88 -7.30 7.97 6.60
CA ARG A 88 -7.40 8.37 8.02
C ARG A 88 -8.21 7.35 8.83
N ASP A 89 -9.33 6.90 8.27
CA ASP A 89 -10.26 6.03 8.98
C ASP A 89 -9.69 4.60 9.04
N TRP A 90 -9.06 4.14 7.96
CA TRP A 90 -8.29 2.89 7.94
C TRP A 90 -7.17 2.87 9.00
N VAL A 91 -6.35 3.94 9.10
CA VAL A 91 -5.32 4.04 10.14
C VAL A 91 -5.94 4.14 11.54
N ASN A 92 -7.07 4.81 11.70
CA ASN A 92 -7.78 4.86 12.98
C ASN A 92 -8.24 3.45 13.41
N ASP A 93 -8.75 2.63 12.49
CA ASP A 93 -9.19 1.28 12.80
C ASP A 93 -8.01 0.41 13.28
N LEU A 94 -6.89 0.44 12.55
CA LEU A 94 -5.64 -0.23 12.95
C LEU A 94 -5.15 0.24 14.32
N ALA A 95 -5.14 1.55 14.57
CA ALA A 95 -4.66 2.11 15.85
C ALA A 95 -5.53 1.71 17.05
N ASN A 96 -6.80 1.37 16.81
CA ASN A 96 -7.74 0.90 17.84
C ASN A 96 -7.81 -0.64 17.94
N GLY A 97 -7.01 -1.38 17.15
CA GLY A 97 -7.04 -2.85 17.09
C GLY A 97 -8.33 -3.38 16.48
N THR A 98 -8.99 -2.57 15.64
CA THR A 98 -10.12 -3.01 14.82
C THR A 98 -9.56 -3.60 13.54
N ALA A 99 -10.11 -4.74 13.12
CA ALA A 99 -9.76 -5.34 11.84
C ALA A 99 -10.06 -4.36 10.70
N ALA A 100 -9.04 -4.05 9.91
CA ALA A 100 -9.15 -3.32 8.67
C ALA A 100 -9.02 -4.30 7.50
N ASP A 101 -9.79 -4.08 6.43
CA ASP A 101 -9.65 -4.88 5.21
C ASP A 101 -8.53 -4.33 4.32
N ASP A 102 -8.06 -5.17 3.40
CA ASP A 102 -7.23 -4.71 2.28
C ASP A 102 -8.02 -3.70 1.43
N VAL A 103 -7.36 -2.59 1.09
CA VAL A 103 -7.92 -1.55 0.21
C VAL A 103 -7.05 -1.48 -1.04
N ASP A 104 -7.65 -1.78 -2.19
CA ASP A 104 -7.03 -1.67 -3.50
C ASP A 104 -7.86 -0.74 -4.39
N CYS A 105 -7.17 -0.01 -5.25
CA CYS A 105 -7.76 0.83 -6.27
C CYS A 105 -8.09 0.07 -7.57
N ASP A 106 -7.71 -1.21 -7.72
CA ASP A 106 -8.05 -2.07 -8.87
C ASP A 106 -9.58 -2.33 -8.99
N PRO A 107 -10.19 -2.29 -10.21
CA PRO A 107 -9.58 -2.08 -11.53
C PRO A 107 -9.42 -0.63 -11.96
N ASP A 108 -9.90 0.32 -11.16
CA ASP A 108 -10.09 1.69 -11.59
C ASP A 108 -9.42 2.65 -10.61
N CYS A 109 -8.08 2.58 -10.58
CA CYS A 109 -7.25 3.52 -9.84
C CYS A 109 -7.33 4.95 -10.40
N GLY A 110 -8.17 5.19 -11.42
CA GLY A 110 -8.20 6.44 -12.15
C GLY A 110 -6.82 6.82 -12.72
N SER A 111 -6.72 8.03 -13.26
CA SER A 111 -5.44 8.72 -13.35
C SER A 111 -5.48 9.77 -12.26
N PRO A 112 -4.59 9.74 -11.25
CA PRO A 112 -4.55 10.79 -10.24
C PRO A 112 -4.37 12.13 -10.96
N GLU A 113 -5.06 13.20 -10.52
CA GLU A 113 -4.86 14.51 -11.13
C GLU A 113 -3.36 14.87 -11.07
N PRO A 114 -2.75 15.23 -12.20
CA PRO A 114 -1.36 15.68 -12.19
C PRO A 114 -1.27 17.01 -11.44
N GLU A 115 -0.35 17.11 -10.48
CA GLU A 115 0.14 18.40 -9.98
C GLU A 115 0.79 19.24 -11.08
#